data_AF-A0A2P2FVL0-F1
#
_entry.id   AF-A0A2P2FVL0-F1
#
_cell.length_a   1.000
_cell.length_b   1.000
_cell.length_c   1.000
_cell.angle_alpha   90.00
_cell.angle_beta   90.00
_cell.angle_gamma   90.00
#
_symmetry.space_group_name_H-M   'P 1'
#
loop_
_entity.id
_entity.type
_entity.pdbx_description
1 polymer ?
#
loop_
_entity_poly.entity_id
_entity_poly.type
_entity_poly.pdbx_seq_one_letter_code
_entity_poly.pdbx_strand_id
1 'polypeptide(L)'
;MFKQAGVPPSKKLAITAHAEVKVVVQMVQANQAHSEVVVNNRPCPGPLGCDALLPVILPDGSSLTVHGPNYRKTYTGGKKW
;
A
#
# COMPACT_ATOMS: atom_id res chain seq x y z
N MET A 1 -6.76 1.82 9.93
CA MET A 1 -6.15 2.13 8.62
C MET A 1 -7.17 2.52 7.57
N PHE A 2 -7.97 1.62 6.98
CA PHE A 2 -8.87 1.99 5.88
C PHE A 2 -9.98 3.01 6.24
N LYS A 3 -10.56 2.92 7.45
CA LYS A 3 -11.49 3.96 7.95
C LYS A 3 -10.83 5.34 8.10
N GLN A 4 -9.54 5.41 8.42
CA GLN A 4 -8.80 6.68 8.58
C GLN A 4 -8.37 7.25 7.21
N ALA A 5 -8.22 6.39 6.20
CA ALA A 5 -7.94 6.76 4.82
C ALA A 5 -9.19 7.18 4.01
N GLY A 6 -10.36 7.34 4.65
CA GLY A 6 -11.59 7.73 3.96
C GLY A 6 -12.23 6.65 3.07
N VAL A 7 -11.76 5.40 3.16
CA VAL A 7 -12.26 4.32 2.31
C VAL A 7 -13.66 3.88 2.78
N PRO A 8 -14.70 3.92 1.93
CA PRO A 8 -16.06 3.59 2.33
C PRO A 8 -16.16 2.17 2.90
N PRO A 9 -16.94 1.94 3.97
CA PRO A 9 -17.10 0.64 4.59
C PRO A 9 -18.05 -0.24 3.76
N SER A 10 -17.63 -0.66 2.58
CA SER A 10 -18.27 -1.76 1.85
C SER A 10 -17.32 -2.96 1.84
N LYS A 11 -17.90 -4.18 1.81
CA LYS A 11 -17.27 -5.52 1.76
C LYS A 11 -15.73 -5.55 1.82
N LYS A 12 -15.15 -6.22 2.84
CA LYS A 12 -13.71 -6.44 3.04
C LYS A 12 -12.93 -6.34 1.72
N LEU A 13 -12.19 -5.25 1.53
CA LEU A 13 -11.44 -5.03 0.29
C LEU A 13 -10.46 -6.19 0.10
N ALA A 14 -10.45 -6.80 -1.08
CA ALA A 14 -9.59 -7.94 -1.38
C ALA A 14 -8.10 -7.61 -1.13
N ILE A 15 -7.71 -6.36 -1.35
CA ILE A 15 -6.35 -5.85 -1.10
C ILE A 15 -5.88 -6.02 0.35
N THR A 16 -6.79 -6.17 1.33
CA THR A 16 -6.41 -6.42 2.73
C THR A 16 -5.62 -7.72 2.92
N ALA A 17 -5.73 -8.68 1.99
CA ALA A 17 -4.98 -9.93 2.02
C ALA A 17 -3.62 -9.84 1.29
N HIS A 18 -3.38 -8.76 0.53
CA HIS A 18 -2.22 -8.63 -0.34
C HIS A 18 -0.92 -8.39 0.45
N ALA A 19 0.21 -8.79 -0.13
CA ALA A 19 1.52 -8.72 0.51
C ALA A 19 1.93 -7.27 0.81
N GLU A 20 1.68 -6.36 -0.13
CA GLU A 20 2.04 -4.96 -0.05
C GLU A 20 1.35 -4.28 1.14
N VAL A 21 0.07 -4.61 1.39
CA VAL A 21 -0.68 -4.06 2.53
C VAL A 21 -0.15 -4.57 3.86
N LYS A 22 0.27 -5.84 3.93
CA LYS A 22 0.90 -6.40 5.14
C LYS A 22 2.21 -5.70 5.46
N VAL A 23 3.02 -5.38 4.43
CA VAL A 23 4.25 -4.59 4.61
C VAL A 23 3.95 -3.19 5.11
N VAL A 24 2.93 -2.50 4.57
CA VAL A 24 2.54 -1.18 5.12
C VAL A 24 2.14 -1.28 6.59
N VAL A 25 1.37 -2.32 6.99
CA VAL A 25 1.01 -2.52 8.40
C VAL A 25 2.27 -2.75 9.26
N GLN A 26 3.23 -3.53 8.77
CA GLN A 26 4.50 -3.74 9.47
C GLN A 26 5.30 -2.42 9.59
N MET A 27 5.35 -1.60 8.54
CA MET A 27 5.99 -0.28 8.59
C MET A 27 5.38 0.61 9.66
N VAL A 28 4.04 0.64 9.75
CA VAL A 28 3.33 1.42 10.78
C VAL A 28 3.67 0.92 12.18
N GLN A 29 3.67 -0.40 12.38
CA GLN A 29 3.98 -0.99 13.68
C GLN A 29 5.45 -0.78 14.11
N ALA A 30 6.37 -0.78 13.15
CA ALA A 30 7.80 -0.58 13.38
C ALA A 30 8.23 0.89 13.36
N ASN A 31 7.30 1.83 13.14
CA ASN A 31 7.60 3.24 12.91
C ASN A 31 8.68 3.47 11.82
N GLN A 32 8.58 2.70 10.72
CA GLN A 32 9.58 2.70 9.66
C GLN A 32 9.15 3.59 8.49
N ALA A 33 9.94 4.61 8.20
CA ALA A 33 9.65 5.59 7.15
C ALA A 33 9.84 5.03 5.72
N HIS A 34 10.69 4.04 5.52
CA HIS A 34 10.94 3.45 4.21
C HIS A 34 11.07 1.93 4.26
N SER A 35 10.46 1.24 3.30
CA SER A 35 10.68 -0.19 3.08
C SER A 35 10.76 -0.54 1.61
N GLU A 36 11.34 -1.69 1.33
CA GLU A 36 11.29 -2.32 0.02
C GLU A 36 10.67 -3.72 0.15
N VAL A 37 9.89 -4.13 -0.85
CA VAL A 37 9.29 -5.46 -0.92
C VAL A 37 9.45 -6.03 -2.32
N VAL A 38 9.83 -7.31 -2.39
CA VAL A 38 9.87 -8.07 -3.64
C VAL A 38 8.64 -8.96 -3.70
N VAL A 39 7.90 -8.89 -4.80
CA VAL A 39 6.70 -9.67 -5.08
C VAL A 39 6.83 -10.33 -6.45
N ASN A 40 6.20 -11.50 -6.61
CA ASN A 40 6.18 -12.21 -7.90
C ASN A 40 5.08 -11.71 -8.85
N ASN A 41 4.25 -10.76 -8.41
CA ASN A 41 3.15 -10.18 -9.17
C ASN A 41 3.14 -8.65 -9.05
N ARG A 42 2.51 -7.95 -10.01
CA ARG A 42 2.39 -6.50 -9.95
C ARG A 42 1.27 -6.09 -8.98
N PRO A 43 1.40 -4.95 -8.28
CA PRO A 43 0.29 -4.34 -7.56
C PRO A 43 -0.95 -4.23 -8.44
N CYS A 44 -2.09 -4.72 -7.95
CA CYS A 44 -3.29 -4.78 -8.77
C CYS A 44 -3.77 -3.38 -9.19
N PRO A 45 -4.20 -3.20 -10.45
CA PRO A 45 -4.67 -1.92 -10.96
C PRO A 45 -6.09 -1.60 -10.49
N GLY A 46 -6.56 -0.40 -10.84
CA GLY A 46 -7.93 0.05 -10.60
C GLY A 46 -8.09 0.85 -9.30
N PRO A 47 -9.25 1.49 -9.10
CA PRO A 47 -9.47 2.46 -8.02
C PRO A 47 -9.43 1.85 -6.62
N LEU A 48 -9.68 0.54 -6.52
CA LEU A 48 -9.60 -0.22 -5.26
C LEU A 48 -8.40 -1.19 -5.23
N GLY A 49 -7.47 -1.04 -6.18
CA GLY A 49 -6.27 -1.85 -6.28
C GLY A 49 -5.08 -1.27 -5.49
N CYS A 50 -4.08 -2.10 -5.18
CA CYS A 50 -2.89 -1.67 -4.45
C CYS A 50 -2.18 -0.49 -5.12
N ASP A 51 -2.18 -0.41 -6.46
CA ASP A 51 -1.52 0.70 -7.16
C ASP A 51 -2.13 2.07 -6.84
N ALA A 52 -3.45 2.13 -6.64
CA ALA A 52 -4.16 3.34 -6.25
C ALA A 52 -4.14 3.58 -4.73
N LEU A 53 -4.14 2.50 -3.96
CA LEU A 53 -4.36 2.52 -2.52
C LEU A 53 -3.10 2.69 -1.68
N LEU A 54 -1.95 2.19 -2.14
CA LEU A 54 -0.70 2.30 -1.39
C LEU A 54 -0.36 3.75 -0.99
N PRO A 55 -0.46 4.76 -1.87
CA PRO A 55 -0.21 6.16 -1.49
C PRO A 55 -1.17 6.72 -0.43
N VAL A 56 -2.38 6.13 -0.30
CA VAL A 56 -3.39 6.59 0.66
C VAL A 56 -3.20 5.93 2.03
N ILE A 57 -2.81 4.66 2.05
CA ILE A 57 -2.67 3.90 3.30
C ILE A 57 -1.28 4.01 3.93
N LEU A 58 -0.27 4.41 3.15
CA LEU A 58 1.04 4.76 3.68
C LEU A 58 0.91 6.03 4.55
N PRO A 59 1.53 6.04 5.75
CA PRO A 59 1.60 7.26 6.56
C PRO A 59 2.27 8.40 5.80
N ASP A 60 1.89 9.62 6.12
CA ASP A 60 2.54 10.81 5.55
C ASP A 60 4.05 10.78 5.80
N GLY A 61 4.83 11.19 4.79
CA GLY A 61 6.29 11.11 4.81
C GLY A 61 6.90 9.70 4.70
N SER A 62 6.08 8.64 4.61
CA SER A 62 6.58 7.27 4.44
C SER A 62 6.61 6.83 2.97
N SER A 63 7.42 5.83 2.62
CA SER A 63 7.46 5.28 1.26
C SER A 63 7.72 3.78 1.20
N LEU A 64 7.14 3.12 0.20
CA LEU A 64 7.32 1.70 -0.09
C LEU A 64 7.77 1.52 -1.54
N THR A 65 8.92 0.90 -1.76
CA THR A 65 9.35 0.46 -3.10
C THR A 65 8.92 -0.99 -3.31
N VAL A 66 8.15 -1.24 -4.37
CA VAL A 66 7.74 -2.58 -4.78
C VAL A 66 8.56 -3.00 -5.99
N HIS A 67 9.22 -4.15 -5.88
CA HIS A 67 9.95 -4.81 -6.95
C HIS A 67 9.20 -6.05 -7.41
N GLY A 68 9.11 -6.27 -8.72
CA GLY A 68 8.61 -7.51 -9.30
C GLY A 68 9.24 -7.78 -10.66
N PRO A 69 8.83 -8.85 -11.35
CA PRO A 69 9.38 -9.18 -12.67
C PRO A 69 9.17 -8.03 -13.65
N ASN A 70 10.27 -7.40 -14.08
CA ASN A 70 10.28 -6.20 -14.94
C ASN A 70 9.35 -5.09 -14.42
N TYR A 71 9.35 -4.89 -13.10
CA TYR A 71 8.52 -3.88 -12.45
C TYR A 71 9.25 -3.32 -11.24
N ARG A 72 9.31 -1.99 -11.15
CA ARG A 72 9.76 -1.28 -9.97
C ARG A 72 8.96 0.01 -9.84
N LYS A 73 8.34 0.22 -8.69
CA LYS A 73 7.62 1.47 -8.39
C LYS A 73 7.74 1.81 -6.92
N THR A 74 8.00 3.09 -6.63
CA THR A 74 7.97 3.63 -5.27
C THR A 74 6.66 4.38 -5.07
N TYR A 75 5.98 4.06 -3.98
CA TYR A 75 4.77 4.72 -3.52
C TYR A 75 5.11 5.59 -2.31
N THR A 76 4.58 6.81 -2.29
CA THR A 76 4.74 7.77 -1.18
C THR A 76 3.41 7.96 -0.48
N GLY A 77 3.42 7.96 0.86
CA GLY A 77 2.24 8.20 1.68
C GLY A 77 1.82 9.66 1.73
N GLY A 78 0.64 9.90 2.30
CA GLY A 78 0.06 11.24 2.45
C GLY A 78 -0.97 11.61 1.38
N LYS A 79 -1.26 10.74 0.41
CA LYS A 79 -2.31 11.00 -0.57
C LYS A 79 -3.69 10.92 0.11
N LYS A 80 -4.55 11.92 -0.14
CA LYS A 80 -5.97 11.85 0.25
C LYS A 80 -6.77 11.06 -0.78
N TRP A 81 -7.83 10.39 -0.32
CA TRP A 81 -8.74 9.65 -1.19
C TRP A 81 -9.42 10.55 -2.21
#